data_AF-A0A9E6CH21-F1
#
_entry.id   AF-A0A9E6CH21-F1
#
_cell.length_a   1.000
_cell.length_b   1.000
_cell.length_c   1.000
_cell.angle_alpha   90.00
_cell.angle_beta   90.00
_cell.angle_gamma   90.00
#
_symmetry.space_group_name_H-M   'P 1'
#
loop_
_entity.id
_entity.type
_entity.pdbx_description
1 polymer ?
#
loop_
_entity_poly.entity_id
_entity_poly.type
_entity_poly.pdbx_seq_one_letter_code
_entity_poly.pdbx_strand_id
1 'polypeptide(L)'
;MPKITFPRMGESWRTFKMLLEDLGNEVVPPPRPSKRTLDLGVRYSPEFACFPLKILMGTYLETIEMGADTIVTTGGVGPCRAGEYAMLHHNILKDLGHEVRMIVFEPPRLYPFNFIKNVWALNRARVSIRGIIALVKRAWRKLQALDNAEKLSHIVRPREINRGTTSRVYRKVLEWIDQAYTTEQIIEAEAAALEALRSVPQNPEREVLKVGIVGEIYVLLEPASNLEIEETLGNLGVEVERSMFLTGWTRDNTWNETIEGLTVKEAAAPYLPELVGGHGRDSIGNTVLYAKRGFDGVIQLAPFTCIPEIVARTILTRVSRDHDIPVLTFFLDEQTGKAGMTTRLEAFVDLLSRKKRASRRIVTLTG
;
A
#
# COMPACT_ATOMS: atom_id res chain seq x y z
N MET A 1 -22.32 -10.73 19.72
CA MET A 1 -21.65 -9.42 19.53
C MET A 1 -21.37 -9.29 18.05
N PRO A 2 -21.44 -8.09 17.43
CA PRO A 2 -21.11 -7.94 16.03
C PRO A 2 -19.69 -8.42 15.77
N LYS A 3 -19.52 -9.27 14.76
CA LYS A 3 -18.22 -9.80 14.33
C LYS A 3 -17.75 -8.98 13.14
N ILE A 4 -16.75 -8.14 13.38
CA ILE A 4 -16.32 -7.10 12.43
C ILE A 4 -15.15 -7.60 11.60
N THR A 5 -15.21 -7.36 10.29
CA THR A 5 -14.05 -7.44 9.41
C THR A 5 -13.82 -6.12 8.67
N PHE A 6 -12.74 -6.05 7.89
CA PHE A 6 -12.31 -4.87 7.15
C PHE A 6 -11.37 -5.25 5.99
N PRO A 7 -11.12 -4.36 5.01
CA PRO A 7 -10.10 -4.56 3.97
C PRO A 7 -8.72 -4.90 4.54
N ARG A 8 -8.05 -5.93 4.01
CA ARG A 8 -6.63 -6.13 4.26
C ARG A 8 -5.80 -5.25 3.32
N MET A 9 -4.89 -4.47 3.90
CA MET A 9 -3.91 -3.66 3.17
C MET A 9 -2.53 -3.82 3.83
N GLY A 10 -1.74 -4.76 3.32
CA GLY A 10 -0.40 -5.03 3.86
C GLY A 10 -0.48 -5.49 5.31
N GLU A 11 0.36 -4.93 6.18
CA GLU A 11 0.42 -5.31 7.61
C GLU A 11 -0.47 -4.46 8.53
N SER A 12 -1.18 -3.47 7.98
CA SER A 12 -2.05 -2.56 8.75
C SER A 12 -3.20 -3.26 9.48
N TRP A 13 -3.58 -4.46 9.04
CA TRP A 13 -4.63 -5.26 9.65
C TRP A 13 -4.39 -5.53 11.15
N ARG A 14 -3.12 -5.61 11.56
CA ARG A 14 -2.70 -5.79 12.97
C ARG A 14 -3.15 -4.60 13.84
N THR A 15 -2.94 -3.40 13.33
CA THR A 15 -3.36 -2.16 14.00
C THR A 15 -4.88 -2.01 14.01
N PHE A 16 -5.56 -2.29 12.89
CA PHE A 16 -7.01 -2.19 12.81
C PHE A 16 -7.71 -3.20 13.72
N LYS A 17 -7.19 -4.43 13.80
CA LYS A 17 -7.64 -5.44 14.75
C LYS A 17 -7.56 -4.90 16.18
N MET A 18 -6.38 -4.46 16.61
CA MET A 18 -6.18 -3.90 17.95
C MET A 18 -7.15 -2.75 18.24
N LEU A 19 -7.28 -1.77 17.33
CA LEU A 19 -8.16 -0.61 17.52
C LEU A 19 -9.64 -1.01 17.65
N LEU A 20 -10.12 -1.93 16.83
CA LEU A 20 -11.51 -2.37 16.87
C LEU A 20 -11.82 -3.22 18.11
N GLU A 21 -10.88 -4.05 18.54
CA GLU A 21 -10.95 -4.81 19.80
C GLU A 21 -10.97 -3.86 21.01
N ASP A 22 -10.11 -2.82 21.02
CA ASP A 22 -10.09 -1.78 22.07
C ASP A 22 -11.42 -1.02 22.18
N LEU A 23 -12.11 -0.85 21.06
CA LEU A 23 -13.44 -0.25 21.00
C LEU A 23 -14.55 -1.23 21.43
N GLY A 24 -14.21 -2.47 21.80
CA GLY A 24 -15.12 -3.47 22.35
C GLY A 24 -15.79 -4.36 21.30
N ASN A 25 -15.21 -4.51 20.12
CA ASN A 25 -15.74 -5.37 19.05
C ASN A 25 -15.01 -6.71 18.99
N GLU A 26 -15.72 -7.75 18.56
CA GLU A 26 -15.09 -9.00 18.15
C GLU A 26 -14.61 -8.84 16.70
N VAL A 27 -13.33 -9.12 16.44
CA VAL A 27 -12.74 -8.92 15.10
C VAL A 27 -12.50 -10.27 14.44
N VAL A 28 -12.92 -10.37 13.18
CA VAL A 28 -12.57 -11.44 12.24
C VAL A 28 -11.50 -10.88 11.30
N PRO A 29 -10.20 -11.13 11.55
CA PRO A 29 -9.14 -10.54 10.75
C PRO A 29 -9.20 -11.07 9.32
N PRO A 30 -9.10 -10.19 8.31
CA PRO A 30 -9.13 -10.64 6.93
C PRO A 30 -7.90 -11.52 6.62
N PRO A 31 -8.09 -12.70 5.99
CA PRO A 31 -6.97 -13.54 5.60
C PRO A 31 -6.09 -12.79 4.58
N ARG A 32 -4.84 -13.21 4.45
CA ARG A 32 -3.99 -12.73 3.35
C ARG A 32 -4.61 -13.21 2.03
N PRO A 33 -4.80 -12.33 1.02
CA PRO A 33 -5.36 -12.74 -0.26
C PRO A 33 -4.61 -13.94 -0.83
N SER A 34 -5.39 -14.93 -1.23
CA SER A 34 -4.92 -16.19 -1.77
C SER A 34 -5.53 -16.43 -3.15
N LYS A 35 -5.15 -17.53 -3.81
CA LYS A 35 -5.82 -17.96 -5.03
C LYS A 35 -7.32 -18.16 -4.80
N ARG A 36 -7.72 -18.73 -3.65
CA ARG A 36 -9.13 -18.89 -3.27
C ARG A 36 -9.85 -17.54 -3.17
N THR A 37 -9.23 -16.58 -2.49
CA THR A 37 -9.76 -15.21 -2.36
C THR A 37 -10.04 -14.63 -3.75
N LEU A 38 -9.08 -14.77 -4.66
CA LEU A 38 -9.21 -14.25 -6.02
C LEU A 38 -10.29 -14.99 -6.82
N ASP A 39 -10.33 -16.32 -6.76
CA ASP A 39 -11.33 -17.15 -7.45
C ASP A 39 -12.76 -16.78 -7.02
N LEU A 40 -12.98 -16.54 -5.72
CA LEU A 40 -14.25 -16.03 -5.19
C LEU A 40 -14.56 -14.63 -5.72
N GLY A 41 -13.57 -13.74 -5.69
CA GLY A 41 -13.69 -12.37 -6.17
C GLY A 41 -14.10 -12.28 -7.64
N VAL A 42 -13.43 -13.04 -8.51
CA VAL A 42 -13.69 -13.11 -9.95
C VAL A 42 -15.08 -13.68 -10.22
N ARG A 43 -15.49 -14.71 -9.47
CA ARG A 43 -16.77 -15.39 -9.68
C ARG A 43 -17.99 -14.50 -9.45
N TYR A 44 -17.92 -13.59 -8.46
CA TYR A 44 -19.08 -12.82 -8.01
C TYR A 44 -19.00 -11.33 -8.31
N SER A 45 -17.87 -10.85 -8.84
CA SER A 45 -17.73 -9.45 -9.25
C SER A 45 -17.93 -9.28 -10.75
N PRO A 46 -18.34 -8.09 -11.22
CA PRO A 46 -18.37 -7.79 -12.65
C PRO A 46 -16.99 -7.99 -13.30
N GLU A 47 -16.97 -8.54 -14.51
CA GLU A 47 -15.73 -8.86 -15.25
C GLU A 47 -14.80 -7.64 -15.38
N PHE A 48 -15.36 -6.49 -15.75
CA PHE A 48 -14.64 -5.21 -15.91
C PHE A 48 -14.53 -4.38 -14.62
N ALA A 49 -14.80 -4.98 -13.46
CA ALA A 49 -14.47 -4.36 -12.19
C ALA A 49 -12.95 -4.36 -11.99
N CYS A 50 -12.43 -3.26 -11.47
CA CYS A 50 -11.02 -3.13 -11.14
C CYS A 50 -10.58 -4.18 -10.12
N PHE A 51 -9.34 -4.65 -10.27
CA PHE A 51 -8.78 -5.77 -9.52
C PHE A 51 -8.92 -5.69 -7.98
N PRO A 52 -8.70 -4.54 -7.31
CA PRO A 52 -8.95 -4.41 -5.88
C PRO A 52 -10.38 -4.74 -5.45
N LEU A 53 -11.39 -4.37 -6.26
CA LEU A 53 -12.79 -4.69 -5.96
C LEU A 53 -12.99 -6.21 -5.86
N LYS A 54 -12.41 -6.96 -6.80
CA LYS A 54 -12.49 -8.43 -6.85
C LYS A 54 -11.82 -9.05 -5.62
N ILE A 55 -10.59 -8.61 -5.29
CA ILE A 55 -9.86 -9.14 -4.12
C ILE A 55 -10.65 -8.88 -2.82
N LEU A 56 -11.20 -7.67 -2.65
CA LEU A 56 -11.98 -7.32 -1.47
C LEU A 56 -13.28 -8.12 -1.39
N MET A 57 -13.99 -8.34 -2.50
CA MET A 57 -15.18 -9.20 -2.54
C MET A 57 -14.84 -10.62 -2.08
N GLY A 58 -13.76 -11.20 -2.60
CA GLY A 58 -13.27 -12.51 -2.17
C GLY A 58 -12.94 -12.57 -0.68
N THR A 59 -12.26 -11.54 -0.18
CA THR A 59 -11.89 -11.42 1.24
C THR A 59 -13.14 -11.35 2.12
N TYR A 60 -14.15 -10.57 1.71
CA TYR A 60 -15.40 -10.46 2.45
C TYR A 60 -16.14 -11.79 2.51
N LEU A 61 -16.26 -12.51 1.39
CA LEU A 61 -16.87 -13.83 1.37
C LEU A 61 -16.16 -14.80 2.34
N GLU A 62 -14.82 -14.85 2.32
CA GLU A 62 -14.07 -15.70 3.26
C GLU A 62 -14.30 -15.29 4.73
N THR A 63 -14.32 -13.99 5.02
CA THR A 63 -14.56 -13.52 6.40
C THR A 63 -15.99 -13.74 6.87
N ILE A 64 -16.97 -13.71 5.98
CA ILE A 64 -18.37 -14.04 6.28
C ILE A 64 -18.49 -15.53 6.62
N GLU A 65 -17.80 -16.40 5.88
CA GLU A 65 -17.70 -17.84 6.22
C GLU A 65 -17.06 -18.04 7.61
N MET A 66 -16.10 -17.19 8.00
CA MET A 66 -15.50 -17.16 9.33
C MET A 66 -16.41 -16.55 10.42
N GLY A 67 -17.60 -16.08 10.04
CA GLY A 67 -18.64 -15.57 10.94
C GLY A 67 -18.73 -14.04 11.02
N ALA A 68 -18.05 -13.27 10.17
CA ALA A 68 -18.22 -11.82 10.14
C ALA A 68 -19.64 -11.43 9.72
N ASP A 69 -20.28 -10.55 10.48
CA ASP A 69 -21.62 -10.00 10.22
C ASP A 69 -21.60 -8.50 9.90
N THR A 70 -20.44 -7.87 10.07
CA THR A 70 -20.24 -6.43 9.87
C THR A 70 -18.94 -6.17 9.12
N ILE A 71 -19.00 -5.41 8.04
CA ILE A 71 -17.83 -4.96 7.28
C ILE A 71 -17.60 -3.48 7.55
N VAL A 72 -16.42 -3.13 8.03
CA VAL A 72 -15.94 -1.74 8.12
C VAL A 72 -15.08 -1.47 6.90
N THR A 73 -15.45 -0.47 6.11
CA THR A 73 -14.70 -0.08 4.90
C THR A 73 -14.68 1.44 4.74
N THR A 74 -13.92 1.92 3.77
CA THR A 74 -13.82 3.35 3.44
C THR A 74 -14.62 3.66 2.18
N GLY A 75 -15.32 4.79 2.20
CA GLY A 75 -15.90 5.38 0.99
C GLY A 75 -14.86 6.22 0.25
N GLY A 76 -15.34 7.08 -0.64
CA GLY A 76 -14.48 7.95 -1.42
C GLY A 76 -15.27 9.02 -2.15
N VAL A 77 -14.65 10.19 -2.30
CA VAL A 77 -15.23 11.31 -3.05
C VAL A 77 -14.39 11.57 -4.28
N GLY A 78 -15.06 11.67 -5.43
CA GLY A 78 -14.45 11.98 -6.71
C GLY A 78 -14.73 10.92 -7.77
N PRO A 79 -14.12 11.05 -8.95
CA PRO A 79 -14.49 10.24 -10.12
C PRO A 79 -13.92 8.82 -10.11
N CYS A 80 -13.28 8.39 -9.02
CA CYS A 80 -12.75 7.04 -8.88
C CYS A 80 -13.84 6.05 -8.49
N ARG A 81 -13.87 4.89 -9.15
CA ARG A 81 -14.81 3.79 -8.83
C ARG A 81 -14.64 3.25 -7.41
N ALA A 82 -13.51 3.49 -6.74
CA ALA A 82 -13.30 3.10 -5.34
C ALA A 82 -14.38 3.66 -4.39
N GLY A 83 -14.92 4.85 -4.68
CA GLY A 83 -16.03 5.41 -3.88
C GLY A 83 -17.31 4.57 -3.92
N GLU A 84 -17.49 3.77 -4.97
CA GLU A 84 -18.68 2.93 -5.19
C GLU A 84 -18.49 1.49 -4.68
N TYR A 85 -17.30 1.13 -4.20
CA TYR A 85 -16.99 -0.25 -3.80
C TYR A 85 -17.94 -0.74 -2.73
N ALA A 86 -18.17 0.06 -1.68
CA ALA A 86 -19.02 -0.35 -0.57
C ALA A 86 -20.44 -0.68 -1.02
N MET A 87 -21.04 0.15 -1.88
CA MET A 87 -22.39 -0.11 -2.40
C MET A 87 -22.43 -1.34 -3.30
N LEU A 88 -21.46 -1.50 -4.20
CA LEU A 88 -21.37 -2.67 -5.08
C LEU A 88 -21.18 -3.96 -4.29
N HIS A 89 -20.25 -3.96 -3.33
CA HIS A 89 -20.01 -5.11 -2.46
C HIS A 89 -21.25 -5.45 -1.64
N HIS A 90 -21.94 -4.46 -1.07
CA HIS A 90 -23.17 -4.68 -0.31
C HIS A 90 -24.26 -5.34 -1.17
N ASN A 91 -24.49 -4.82 -2.38
CA ASN A 91 -25.51 -5.37 -3.28
C ASN A 91 -25.18 -6.80 -3.70
N ILE A 92 -23.94 -7.08 -4.11
CA ILE A 92 -23.50 -8.42 -4.48
C ILE A 92 -23.68 -9.40 -3.30
N LEU A 93 -23.23 -9.02 -2.10
CA LEU A 93 -23.38 -9.87 -0.92
C LEU A 93 -24.86 -10.15 -0.59
N LYS A 94 -25.71 -9.13 -0.70
CA LYS A 94 -27.15 -9.28 -0.49
C LYS A 94 -27.79 -10.22 -1.52
N ASP A 95 -27.43 -10.09 -2.79
CA ASP A 95 -27.93 -10.97 -3.87
C ASP A 95 -27.50 -12.44 -3.66
N LEU A 96 -26.34 -12.65 -3.02
CA LEU A 96 -25.87 -13.98 -2.60
C LEU A 96 -26.54 -14.50 -1.32
N GLY A 97 -27.44 -13.74 -0.71
CA GLY A 97 -28.15 -14.10 0.52
C GLY A 97 -27.37 -13.82 1.80
N HIS A 98 -26.31 -13.01 1.76
CA HIS A 98 -25.55 -12.61 2.94
C HIS A 98 -26.09 -11.29 3.50
N GLU A 99 -26.72 -11.36 4.68
CA GLU A 99 -27.16 -10.19 5.44
C GLU A 99 -26.00 -9.62 6.27
N VAL A 100 -25.22 -8.73 5.66
CA VAL A 100 -24.04 -8.12 6.29
C VAL A 100 -24.23 -6.62 6.44
N ARG A 101 -23.97 -6.12 7.64
CA ARG A 101 -23.97 -4.69 7.90
C ARG A 101 -22.70 -4.04 7.35
N MET A 102 -22.83 -3.02 6.52
CA MET A 102 -21.68 -2.21 6.11
C MET A 102 -21.60 -0.90 6.91
N ILE A 103 -20.41 -0.58 7.41
CA ILE A 103 -20.06 0.70 8.03
C ILE A 103 -19.01 1.36 7.14
N VAL A 104 -19.43 2.40 6.41
CA VAL A 104 -18.62 3.09 5.42
C VAL A 104 -18.12 4.41 5.98
N PHE A 105 -16.81 4.51 6.19
CA PHE A 105 -16.16 5.76 6.60
C PHE A 105 -15.91 6.65 5.40
N GLU A 106 -16.67 7.75 5.33
CA GLU A 106 -16.44 8.80 4.34
C GLU A 106 -15.35 9.79 4.81
N PRO A 107 -14.69 10.52 3.88
CA PRO A 107 -13.68 11.50 4.23
C PRO A 107 -14.22 12.55 5.23
N PRO A 108 -13.59 12.69 6.43
CA PRO A 108 -14.15 13.49 7.52
C PRO A 108 -14.22 14.99 7.22
N ARG A 109 -13.39 15.49 6.31
CA ARG A 109 -13.43 16.89 5.86
C ARG A 109 -14.72 17.25 5.13
N LEU A 110 -15.33 16.28 4.44
CA LEU A 110 -16.55 16.49 3.66
C LEU A 110 -17.78 15.93 4.39
N TYR A 111 -17.61 14.83 5.14
CA TYR A 111 -18.71 14.15 5.85
C TYR A 111 -18.40 13.94 7.34
N PRO A 112 -18.22 15.01 8.13
CA PRO A 112 -17.84 14.90 9.54
C PRO A 112 -18.89 14.16 10.39
N PHE A 113 -20.19 14.34 10.10
CA PHE A 113 -21.27 13.68 10.83
C PHE A 113 -21.31 12.16 10.57
N ASN A 114 -21.05 11.71 9.33
CA ASN A 114 -20.91 10.28 9.02
C ASN A 114 -19.76 9.67 9.84
N PHE A 115 -18.60 10.33 9.80
CA PHE A 115 -17.42 9.87 10.50
C PHE A 115 -17.68 9.71 12.00
N ILE A 116 -18.21 10.75 12.65
CA ILE A 116 -18.53 10.74 14.08
C ILE A 116 -19.55 9.63 14.39
N LYS A 117 -20.65 9.54 13.63
CA LYS A 117 -21.66 8.49 13.80
C LYS A 117 -21.06 7.08 13.74
N ASN A 118 -20.15 6.84 12.80
CA ASN A 118 -19.53 5.53 12.62
C ASN A 118 -18.52 5.20 13.72
N VAL A 119 -17.73 6.17 14.19
CA VAL A 119 -16.88 6.00 15.38
C VAL A 119 -17.73 5.59 16.58
N TRP A 120 -18.86 6.26 16.83
CA TRP A 120 -19.77 5.91 17.92
C TRP A 120 -20.45 4.55 17.72
N ALA A 121 -20.79 4.18 16.49
CA ALA A 121 -21.34 2.86 16.18
C ALA A 121 -20.36 1.72 16.49
N LEU A 122 -19.07 1.97 16.39
CA LEU A 122 -17.99 1.04 16.71
C LEU A 122 -17.56 1.07 18.18
N ASN A 123 -17.85 2.14 18.92
CA ASN A 123 -17.46 2.29 20.33
C ASN A 123 -18.38 1.53 21.31
N ARG A 124 -18.32 0.21 21.28
CA ARG A 124 -19.11 -0.69 22.14
C ARG A 124 -18.64 -0.71 23.58
N ALA A 125 -17.35 -0.53 23.81
CA ALA A 125 -16.76 -0.37 25.14
C ALA A 125 -17.14 0.96 25.83
N ARG A 126 -17.90 1.85 25.16
CA ARG A 126 -18.34 3.16 25.67
C ARG A 126 -17.17 4.01 26.18
N VAL A 127 -16.06 3.93 25.46
CA VAL A 127 -14.85 4.70 25.75
C VAL A 127 -15.17 6.19 25.61
N SER A 128 -14.69 7.00 26.55
CA SER A 128 -14.85 8.46 26.48
C SER A 128 -14.14 9.03 25.24
N ILE A 129 -14.51 10.24 24.80
CA ILE A 129 -13.85 10.91 23.66
C ILE A 129 -12.33 11.01 23.86
N ARG A 130 -11.88 11.34 25.07
CA ARG A 130 -10.44 11.38 25.42
C ARG A 130 -9.79 10.01 25.29
N GLY A 131 -10.49 8.96 25.71
CA GLY A 131 -10.04 7.58 25.56
C GLY A 131 -9.95 7.16 24.09
N ILE A 132 -10.96 7.47 23.26
CA ILE A 132 -10.92 7.19 21.82
C ILE A 132 -9.71 7.87 21.17
N ILE A 133 -9.44 9.13 21.50
CA ILE A 133 -8.26 9.85 21.01
C ILE A 133 -6.96 9.13 21.43
N ALA A 134 -6.89 8.64 22.68
CA ALA A 134 -5.73 7.89 23.16
C ALA A 134 -5.56 6.55 22.41
N LEU A 135 -6.64 5.81 22.17
CA LEU A 135 -6.63 4.58 21.38
C LEU A 135 -6.17 4.81 19.94
N VAL A 136 -6.70 5.86 19.29
CA VAL A 136 -6.29 6.25 17.92
C VAL A 136 -4.82 6.64 17.88
N LYS A 137 -4.32 7.42 18.86
CA LYS A 137 -2.89 7.77 18.94
C LYS A 137 -2.00 6.54 19.10
N ARG A 138 -2.43 5.57 19.91
CA ARG A 138 -1.70 4.31 20.10
C ARG A 138 -1.70 3.44 18.85
N ALA A 139 -2.86 3.29 18.21
CA ALA A 139 -3.00 2.60 16.93
C ALA A 139 -2.11 3.25 15.86
N TRP A 140 -2.12 4.58 15.78
CA TRP A 140 -1.24 5.34 14.89
C TRP A 140 0.24 5.03 15.14
N ARG A 141 0.67 5.00 16.41
CA ARG A 141 2.05 4.67 16.78
C ARG A 141 2.44 3.25 16.34
N LYS A 142 1.55 2.26 16.49
CA LYS A 142 1.77 0.88 16.01
C LYS A 142 1.88 0.84 14.50
N LEU A 143 1.02 1.56 13.78
CA LEU A 143 1.08 1.64 12.32
C LEU A 143 2.40 2.26 11.84
N GLN A 144 2.89 3.31 12.51
CA GLN A 144 4.22 3.89 12.24
C GLN A 144 5.34 2.87 12.43
N ALA A 145 5.29 2.05 13.49
CA ALA A 145 6.28 1.02 13.73
C ALA A 145 6.30 -0.04 12.60
N LEU A 146 5.12 -0.48 12.13
CA LEU A 146 5.00 -1.41 11.00
C LEU A 146 5.58 -0.81 9.71
N ASP A 147 5.19 0.43 9.38
CA ASP A 147 5.69 1.13 8.19
C ASP A 147 7.23 1.33 8.25
N ASN A 148 7.77 1.66 9.42
CA ASN A 148 9.22 1.86 9.60
C ASN A 148 9.99 0.54 9.44
N ALA A 149 9.48 -0.57 9.99
CA ALA A 149 10.06 -1.88 9.79
C ALA A 149 10.02 -2.30 8.31
N GLU A 150 8.90 -2.05 7.62
CA GLU A 150 8.75 -2.34 6.19
C GLU A 150 9.73 -1.53 5.33
N LYS A 151 9.79 -0.20 5.53
CA LYS A 151 10.74 0.70 4.86
C LYS A 151 12.18 0.26 5.07
N LEU A 152 12.56 -0.07 6.30
CA LEU A 152 13.91 -0.55 6.58
C LEU A 152 14.18 -1.88 5.87
N SER A 153 13.19 -2.77 5.76
CA SER A 153 13.33 -4.01 4.99
C SER A 153 13.67 -3.74 3.52
N HIS A 154 13.15 -2.67 2.91
CA HIS A 154 13.43 -2.30 1.52
C HIS A 154 14.86 -1.78 1.32
N ILE A 155 15.46 -1.23 2.38
CA ILE A 155 16.85 -0.76 2.39
C ILE A 155 17.81 -1.93 2.64
N VAL A 156 17.49 -2.80 3.60
CA VAL A 156 18.39 -3.90 4.01
C VAL A 156 18.39 -5.03 2.99
N ARG A 157 17.23 -5.44 2.47
CA ARG A 157 17.09 -6.60 1.56
C ARG A 157 18.02 -6.56 0.34
N PRO A 158 18.15 -5.47 -0.43
CA PRO A 158 19.08 -5.43 -1.56
C PRO A 158 20.56 -5.54 -1.17
N ARG A 159 20.89 -5.29 0.10
CA ARG A 159 22.24 -5.31 0.64
C ARG A 159 22.56 -6.61 1.38
N GLU A 160 21.59 -7.50 1.58
CA GLU A 160 21.81 -8.72 2.35
C GLU A 160 22.86 -9.64 1.70
N ILE A 161 23.72 -10.25 2.52
CA ILE A 161 24.72 -11.24 2.06
C ILE A 161 24.02 -12.56 1.74
N ASN A 162 23.16 -13.02 2.64
CA ASN A 162 22.44 -14.28 2.52
C ASN A 162 20.99 -14.03 2.10
N ARG A 163 20.65 -14.39 0.85
CA ARG A 163 19.34 -14.14 0.26
C ARG A 163 18.18 -14.66 1.14
N GLY A 164 17.15 -13.82 1.29
CA GLY A 164 15.93 -14.10 2.06
C GLY A 164 16.09 -13.98 3.57
N THR A 165 17.24 -13.54 4.08
CA THR A 165 17.45 -13.33 5.52
C THR A 165 16.63 -12.15 6.01
N THR A 166 16.65 -11.03 5.28
CA THR A 166 15.80 -9.87 5.60
C THR A 166 14.32 -10.25 5.60
N SER A 167 13.84 -11.05 4.65
CA SER A 167 12.43 -11.48 4.62
C SER A 167 12.05 -12.41 5.78
N ARG A 168 12.97 -13.24 6.28
CA ARG A 168 12.74 -14.06 7.49
C ARG A 168 12.71 -13.20 8.75
N VAL A 169 13.66 -12.28 8.89
CA VAL A 169 13.71 -11.35 10.03
C VAL A 169 12.50 -10.44 10.03
N TYR A 170 12.14 -9.87 8.88
CA TYR A 170 10.97 -9.01 8.71
C TYR A 170 9.69 -9.69 9.21
N ARG A 171 9.42 -10.93 8.78
CA ARG A 171 8.26 -11.70 9.29
C ARG A 171 8.29 -11.90 10.80
N LYS A 172 9.48 -12.12 11.39
CA LYS A 172 9.63 -12.29 12.85
C LYS A 172 9.34 -10.99 13.60
N VAL A 173 9.86 -9.85 13.13
CA VAL A 173 9.69 -8.58 13.83
C VAL A 173 8.27 -8.04 13.73
N LEU A 174 7.52 -8.39 12.67
CA LEU A 174 6.09 -8.08 12.58
C LEU A 174 5.31 -8.71 13.74
N GLU A 175 5.64 -9.93 14.17
CA GLU A 175 5.01 -10.58 15.32
C GLU A 175 5.35 -9.87 16.64
N TRP A 176 6.56 -9.33 16.77
CA TRP A 176 6.94 -8.54 17.96
C TRP A 176 6.10 -7.26 18.07
N ILE A 177 5.94 -6.54 16.95
CA ILE A 177 5.12 -5.32 16.89
C ILE A 177 3.64 -5.65 17.12
N ASP A 178 3.16 -6.80 16.61
CA ASP A 178 1.78 -7.23 16.79
C ASP A 178 1.46 -7.49 18.28
N GLN A 179 2.35 -8.20 18.97
CA GLN A 179 2.22 -8.56 20.39
C GLN A 179 2.33 -7.35 21.34
N ALA A 180 2.98 -6.26 20.92
CA ALA A 180 3.09 -5.05 21.73
C ALA A 180 1.74 -4.32 21.85
N TYR A 181 1.31 -3.98 23.07
CA TYR A 181 -0.02 -3.41 23.29
C TYR A 181 -0.02 -1.99 23.86
N THR A 182 0.88 -1.63 24.78
CA THR A 182 1.00 -0.24 25.27
C THR A 182 1.87 0.60 24.33
N THR A 183 1.78 1.93 24.44
CA THR A 183 2.60 2.83 23.62
C THR A 183 4.10 2.58 23.85
N GLU A 184 4.50 2.34 25.10
CA GLU A 184 5.87 2.05 25.51
C GLU A 184 6.34 0.72 24.91
N GLN A 185 5.53 -0.34 25.02
CA GLN A 185 5.82 -1.63 24.40
C GLN A 185 5.95 -1.53 22.89
N ILE A 186 5.13 -0.71 22.22
CA ILE A 186 5.23 -0.49 20.77
C ILE A 186 6.55 0.19 20.40
N ILE A 187 6.98 1.19 21.19
CA ILE A 187 8.26 1.88 20.99
C ILE A 187 9.43 0.90 21.18
N GLU A 188 9.39 0.08 22.22
CA GLU A 188 10.41 -0.94 22.50
C GLU A 188 10.45 -2.02 21.40
N ALA A 189 9.29 -2.52 20.98
CA ALA A 189 9.17 -3.52 19.93
C ALA A 189 9.66 -2.97 18.58
N GLU A 190 9.37 -1.72 18.26
CA GLU A 190 9.94 -1.07 17.07
C GLU A 190 11.45 -0.94 17.17
N ALA A 191 11.99 -0.46 18.29
CA ALA A 191 13.43 -0.32 18.46
C ALA A 191 14.14 -1.67 18.27
N ALA A 192 13.61 -2.74 18.88
CA ALA A 192 14.11 -4.10 18.70
C ALA A 192 13.96 -4.59 17.25
N ALA A 193 12.83 -4.30 16.59
CA ALA A 193 12.57 -4.67 15.20
C ALA A 193 13.58 -4.02 14.23
N LEU A 194 13.79 -2.71 14.39
CA LEU A 194 14.72 -1.95 13.56
C LEU A 194 16.16 -2.40 13.79
N GLU A 195 16.54 -2.69 15.03
CA GLU A 195 17.86 -3.23 15.33
C GLU A 195 18.05 -4.60 14.68
N ALA A 196 17.11 -5.53 14.86
CA ALA A 196 17.20 -6.86 14.27
C ALA A 196 17.31 -6.83 12.74
N LEU A 197 16.63 -5.89 12.07
CA LEU A 197 16.75 -5.68 10.62
C LEU A 197 18.13 -5.12 10.24
N ARG A 198 18.67 -4.14 11.00
CA ARG A 198 20.01 -3.58 10.76
C ARG A 198 21.11 -4.60 10.99
N SER A 199 20.94 -5.50 11.96
CA SER A 199 21.91 -6.56 12.27
C SER A 199 21.97 -7.67 11.21
N VAL A 200 21.08 -7.68 10.22
CA VAL A 200 21.21 -8.61 9.08
C VAL A 200 22.57 -8.35 8.40
N PRO A 201 23.39 -9.41 8.16
CA PRO A 201 24.66 -9.26 7.47
C PRO A 201 24.48 -8.63 6.08
N GLN A 202 25.15 -7.51 5.85
CA GLN A 202 25.02 -6.69 4.65
C GLN A 202 26.38 -6.48 3.97
N ASN A 203 26.36 -6.36 2.64
CA ASN A 203 27.51 -5.90 1.86
C ASN A 203 27.36 -4.39 1.56
N PRO A 204 28.13 -3.51 2.24
CA PRO A 204 28.04 -2.06 2.04
C PRO A 204 28.54 -1.61 0.67
N GLU A 205 29.44 -2.37 0.03
CA GLU A 205 30.04 -2.06 -1.27
C GLU A 205 29.15 -2.45 -2.45
N ARG A 206 27.99 -3.07 -2.19
CA ARG A 206 27.09 -3.53 -3.25
C ARG A 206 26.51 -2.33 -3.99
N GLU A 207 26.65 -2.34 -5.32
CA GLU A 207 25.94 -1.38 -6.17
C GLU A 207 24.44 -1.64 -6.08
N VAL A 208 23.71 -0.69 -5.49
CA VAL A 208 22.25 -0.75 -5.32
C VAL A 208 21.58 0.25 -6.26
N LEU A 209 20.56 -0.22 -6.96
CA LEU A 209 19.65 0.64 -7.72
C LEU A 209 18.54 1.15 -6.80
N LYS A 210 18.08 2.38 -7.02
CA LYS A 210 16.92 2.96 -6.34
C LYS A 210 15.75 3.06 -7.31
N VAL A 211 14.66 2.37 -7.00
CA VAL A 211 13.45 2.37 -7.83
C VAL A 211 12.26 2.86 -7.02
N GLY A 212 11.56 3.86 -7.57
CA GLY A 212 10.30 4.33 -7.02
C GLY A 212 9.16 3.42 -7.48
N ILE A 213 8.17 3.18 -6.63
CA ILE A 213 6.94 2.51 -7.03
C ILE A 213 5.76 3.45 -6.83
N VAL A 214 5.03 3.69 -7.93
CA VAL A 214 3.82 4.52 -7.99
C VAL A 214 2.64 3.68 -8.45
N GLY A 215 1.41 4.14 -8.23
CA GLY A 215 0.24 3.36 -8.62
C GLY A 215 -1.00 3.60 -7.78
N GLU A 216 -1.98 2.73 -8.01
CA GLU A 216 -3.21 2.69 -7.23
C GLU A 216 -2.95 2.13 -5.82
N ILE A 217 -3.58 2.75 -4.80
CA ILE A 217 -3.25 2.51 -3.39
C ILE A 217 -3.36 1.05 -2.96
N TYR A 218 -4.37 0.30 -3.39
CA TYR A 218 -4.54 -1.06 -2.93
C TYR A 218 -3.44 -1.96 -3.47
N VAL A 219 -3.13 -1.86 -4.76
CA VAL A 219 -2.06 -2.68 -5.37
C VAL A 219 -0.66 -2.28 -4.94
N LEU A 220 -0.48 -1.03 -4.45
CA LEU A 220 0.75 -0.60 -3.81
C LEU A 220 0.93 -1.21 -2.41
N LEU A 221 -0.14 -1.26 -1.62
CA LEU A 221 -0.08 -1.60 -0.21
C LEU A 221 -0.27 -3.08 0.10
N GLU A 222 -0.99 -3.84 -0.73
CA GLU A 222 -1.22 -5.28 -0.51
C GLU A 222 -0.26 -6.13 -1.35
N PRO A 223 0.79 -6.72 -0.76
CA PRO A 223 1.83 -7.44 -1.51
C PRO A 223 1.30 -8.64 -2.30
N ALA A 224 0.26 -9.31 -1.80
CA ALA A 224 -0.34 -10.44 -2.51
C ALA A 224 -0.97 -10.02 -3.86
N SER A 225 -1.46 -8.77 -3.96
CA SER A 225 -2.06 -8.24 -5.19
C SER A 225 -1.03 -7.89 -6.26
N ASN A 226 0.22 -7.61 -5.88
CA ASN A 226 1.30 -7.27 -6.80
C ASN A 226 2.37 -8.37 -6.91
N LEU A 227 2.06 -9.58 -6.42
CA LEU A 227 2.90 -10.77 -6.49
C LEU A 227 4.26 -10.61 -5.77
N GLU A 228 4.29 -9.83 -4.69
CA GLU A 228 5.48 -9.57 -3.87
C GLU A 228 6.58 -8.85 -4.66
N ILE A 229 6.22 -7.80 -5.39
CA ILE A 229 7.15 -7.09 -6.27
C ILE A 229 8.33 -6.49 -5.50
N GLU A 230 8.09 -5.98 -4.29
CA GLU A 230 9.10 -5.33 -3.44
C GLU A 230 10.14 -6.33 -2.93
N GLU A 231 9.69 -7.54 -2.56
CA GLU A 231 10.59 -8.63 -2.21
C GLU A 231 11.37 -9.10 -3.44
N THR A 232 10.73 -9.20 -4.60
CA THR A 232 11.37 -9.60 -5.86
C THR A 232 12.47 -8.62 -6.26
N LEU A 233 12.19 -7.31 -6.24
CA LEU A 233 13.15 -6.24 -6.52
C LEU A 233 14.30 -6.21 -5.50
N GLY A 234 14.00 -6.34 -4.20
CA GLY A 234 15.04 -6.42 -3.17
C GLY A 234 15.98 -7.61 -3.40
N ASN A 235 15.44 -8.77 -3.80
CA ASN A 235 16.26 -9.92 -4.17
C ASN A 235 17.14 -9.69 -5.41
N LEU A 236 16.72 -8.80 -6.32
CA LEU A 236 17.50 -8.37 -7.49
C LEU A 236 18.53 -7.28 -7.15
N GLY A 237 18.67 -6.87 -5.89
CA GLY A 237 19.61 -5.82 -5.48
C GLY A 237 19.08 -4.40 -5.65
N VAL A 238 17.76 -4.23 -5.68
CA VAL A 238 17.09 -2.92 -5.81
C VAL A 238 16.52 -2.46 -4.48
N GLU A 239 16.88 -1.25 -4.07
CA GLU A 239 16.22 -0.51 -3.01
C GLU A 239 14.93 0.12 -3.55
N VAL A 240 13.84 -0.12 -2.85
CA VAL A 240 12.50 0.29 -3.27
C VAL A 240 11.96 1.36 -2.34
N GLU A 241 11.35 2.39 -2.92
CA GLU A 241 10.54 3.35 -2.19
C GLU A 241 9.17 3.47 -2.84
N ARG A 242 8.09 3.21 -2.09
CA ARG A 242 6.72 3.45 -2.56
C ARG A 242 6.37 4.92 -2.39
N SER A 243 5.54 5.44 -3.29
CA SER A 243 4.98 6.79 -3.18
C SER A 243 4.01 6.93 -2.01
N MET A 244 3.57 5.80 -1.44
CA MET A 244 2.54 5.76 -0.42
C MET A 244 2.85 4.64 0.59
N PHE A 245 2.73 4.98 1.87
CA PHE A 245 2.63 4.05 3.00
C PHE A 245 1.35 4.39 3.75
N LEU A 246 0.80 3.50 4.57
CA LEU A 246 -0.50 3.80 5.18
C LEU A 246 -0.41 4.99 6.14
N THR A 247 0.67 5.17 6.90
CA THR A 247 0.90 6.39 7.72
C THR A 247 1.23 7.62 6.89
N GLY A 248 1.96 7.45 5.78
CA GLY A 248 2.27 8.52 4.83
C GLY A 248 0.98 9.05 4.20
N TRP A 249 0.16 8.18 3.65
CA TRP A 249 -1.10 8.53 2.98
C TRP A 249 -2.15 9.15 3.90
N THR A 250 -2.30 8.62 5.13
CA THR A 250 -3.21 9.19 6.12
C THR A 250 -2.74 10.56 6.62
N ARG A 251 -1.42 10.76 6.72
CA ARG A 251 -0.81 12.08 6.96
C ARG A 251 -0.96 12.99 5.74
N ASP A 252 -0.72 12.54 4.52
CA ASP A 252 -0.75 13.37 3.30
C ASP A 252 -2.18 13.80 2.92
N ASN A 253 -3.19 12.99 3.28
CA ASN A 253 -4.60 13.38 3.24
C ASN A 253 -5.02 14.35 4.36
N THR A 254 -4.17 14.59 5.36
CA THR A 254 -4.42 15.51 6.47
C THR A 254 -3.44 16.70 6.54
N TRP A 255 -2.25 16.59 5.97
CA TRP A 255 -1.11 17.51 6.12
C TRP A 255 -0.17 17.42 4.89
N ASN A 256 0.14 18.57 4.28
CA ASN A 256 0.96 18.63 3.06
C ASN A 256 2.44 18.32 3.37
N GLU A 257 3.03 17.31 2.74
CA GLU A 257 4.49 17.22 2.64
C GLU A 257 4.99 17.84 1.33
N THR A 258 6.01 18.69 1.48
CA THR A 258 6.77 19.39 0.44
C THR A 258 8.19 18.90 0.46
N ILE A 259 8.71 18.42 -0.68
CA ILE A 259 10.16 18.21 -0.89
C ILE A 259 10.62 19.32 -1.84
N GLU A 260 11.64 20.08 -1.45
CA GLU A 260 12.13 21.27 -2.18
C GLU A 260 11.04 22.34 -2.44
N GLY A 261 10.03 22.41 -1.57
CA GLY A 261 8.91 23.35 -1.74
C GLY A 261 7.90 22.98 -2.82
N LEU A 262 8.04 21.82 -3.48
CA LEU A 262 7.07 21.28 -4.42
C LEU A 262 6.28 20.13 -3.78
N THR A 263 4.96 20.27 -3.78
CA THR A 263 4.02 19.20 -3.49
C THR A 263 3.91 18.24 -4.68
N VAL A 264 3.47 17.00 -4.42
CA VAL A 264 3.13 16.02 -5.48
C VAL A 264 2.19 16.64 -6.53
N LYS A 265 1.22 17.44 -6.09
CA LYS A 265 0.24 18.11 -6.96
C LYS A 265 0.86 19.16 -7.86
N GLU A 266 1.83 19.92 -7.37
CA GLU A 266 2.55 20.93 -8.16
C GLU A 266 3.52 20.27 -9.13
N ALA A 267 4.21 19.20 -8.72
CA ALA A 267 5.06 18.42 -9.61
C ALA A 267 4.27 17.77 -10.77
N ALA A 268 3.02 17.38 -10.53
CA ALA A 268 2.14 16.82 -11.55
C ALA A 268 1.47 17.88 -12.44
N ALA A 269 1.28 19.11 -11.97
CA ALA A 269 0.47 20.13 -12.63
C ALA A 269 0.87 20.45 -14.10
N PRO A 270 2.17 20.46 -14.48
CA PRO A 270 2.57 20.68 -15.88
C PRO A 270 2.12 19.56 -16.85
N TYR A 271 1.78 18.39 -16.31
CA TYR A 271 1.47 17.20 -17.08
C TYR A 271 -0.01 16.79 -16.96
N LEU A 272 -0.61 16.97 -15.78
CA LEU A 272 -2.01 16.66 -15.48
C LEU A 272 -2.57 17.65 -14.43
N PRO A 273 -3.09 18.81 -14.86
CA PRO A 273 -3.66 19.80 -13.96
C PRO A 273 -5.03 19.39 -13.40
N GLU A 274 -5.79 18.57 -14.13
CA GLU A 274 -7.14 18.12 -13.76
C GLU A 274 -7.16 16.99 -12.73
N LEU A 275 -8.28 16.88 -11.99
CA LEU A 275 -8.55 15.75 -11.11
C LEU A 275 -9.21 14.61 -11.89
N VAL A 276 -8.44 13.55 -12.17
CA VAL A 276 -8.94 12.34 -12.85
C VAL A 276 -9.45 11.25 -11.88
N GLY A 277 -9.38 11.52 -10.57
CA GLY A 277 -9.69 10.57 -9.50
C GLY A 277 -8.57 9.56 -9.26
N GLY A 278 -8.68 8.78 -8.19
CA GLY A 278 -7.67 7.78 -7.82
C GLY A 278 -6.30 8.44 -7.61
N HIS A 279 -5.23 7.71 -7.95
CA HIS A 279 -3.85 8.11 -7.70
C HIS A 279 -3.08 8.50 -8.98
N GLY A 280 -3.76 8.65 -10.12
CA GLY A 280 -3.10 8.90 -11.41
C GLY A 280 -2.25 10.19 -11.42
N ARG A 281 -2.77 11.26 -10.80
CA ARG A 281 -2.03 12.52 -10.63
C ARG A 281 -0.86 12.35 -9.65
N ASP A 282 -1.06 11.60 -8.57
CA ASP A 282 -0.02 11.32 -7.59
C ASP A 282 1.11 10.48 -8.20
N SER A 283 0.79 9.53 -9.07
CA SER A 283 1.77 8.71 -9.80
C SER A 283 2.67 9.56 -10.70
N ILE A 284 2.10 10.54 -11.41
CA ILE A 284 2.86 11.51 -12.22
C ILE A 284 3.76 12.36 -11.33
N GLY A 285 3.19 12.98 -10.30
CA GLY A 285 3.92 13.89 -9.42
C GLY A 285 5.07 13.19 -8.70
N ASN A 286 4.83 12.01 -8.14
CA ASN A 286 5.88 11.22 -7.49
C ASN A 286 6.96 10.78 -8.47
N THR A 287 6.63 10.45 -9.73
CA THR A 287 7.66 10.12 -10.74
C THR A 287 8.59 11.30 -10.98
N VAL A 288 8.07 12.52 -11.09
CA VAL A 288 8.88 13.75 -11.22
C VAL A 288 9.76 13.94 -9.98
N LEU A 289 9.20 13.75 -8.78
CA LEU A 289 9.96 13.88 -7.53
C LEU A 289 11.05 12.81 -7.38
N TYR A 290 10.79 11.57 -7.80
CA TYR A 290 11.79 10.50 -7.83
C TYR A 290 12.93 10.84 -8.78
N ALA A 291 12.64 11.38 -9.97
CA ALA A 291 13.67 11.83 -10.90
C ALA A 291 14.55 12.93 -10.29
N LYS A 292 13.94 13.94 -9.65
CA LYS A 292 14.68 15.01 -8.95
C LYS A 292 15.57 14.48 -7.82
N ARG A 293 15.12 13.42 -7.13
CA ARG A 293 15.86 12.74 -6.06
C ARG A 293 16.92 11.75 -6.57
N GLY A 294 17.13 11.66 -7.88
CA GLY A 294 18.16 10.81 -8.49
C GLY A 294 17.85 9.32 -8.44
N PHE A 295 16.58 8.94 -8.46
CA PHE A 295 16.19 7.54 -8.60
C PHE A 295 16.57 7.00 -9.98
N ASP A 296 16.95 5.73 -10.03
CA ASP A 296 17.41 5.08 -11.26
C ASP A 296 16.24 4.72 -12.19
N GLY A 297 15.03 4.54 -11.66
CA GLY A 297 13.83 4.25 -12.42
C GLY A 297 12.56 4.27 -11.57
N VAL A 298 11.40 4.14 -12.23
CA VAL A 298 10.09 4.05 -11.57
C VAL A 298 9.30 2.88 -12.12
N ILE A 299 8.57 2.18 -11.24
CA ILE A 299 7.60 1.15 -11.62
C ILE A 299 6.20 1.66 -11.27
N GLN A 300 5.30 1.64 -12.25
CA GLN A 300 3.89 1.95 -12.08
C GLN A 300 3.08 0.65 -11.91
N LEU A 301 2.30 0.55 -10.84
CA LEU A 301 1.36 -0.54 -10.60
C LEU A 301 -0.09 -0.06 -10.77
N ALA A 302 -0.80 -0.68 -11.70
CA ALA A 302 -2.16 -0.28 -12.03
C ALA A 302 -3.07 -1.51 -12.07
N PRO A 303 -4.26 -1.49 -11.45
CA PRO A 303 -5.28 -2.48 -11.75
C PRO A 303 -5.67 -2.41 -13.22
N PHE A 304 -5.90 -3.56 -13.87
CA PHE A 304 -6.56 -3.56 -15.17
C PHE A 304 -7.90 -2.81 -15.06
N THR A 305 -8.22 -1.98 -16.06
CA THR A 305 -9.36 -1.03 -16.08
C THR A 305 -9.28 0.19 -15.14
N CYS A 306 -8.19 0.41 -14.41
CA CYS A 306 -8.02 1.62 -13.60
C CYS A 306 -7.83 2.87 -14.48
N ILE A 307 -8.91 3.61 -14.75
CA ILE A 307 -8.90 4.79 -15.63
C ILE A 307 -7.83 5.81 -15.22
N PRO A 308 -7.71 6.22 -13.93
CA PRO A 308 -6.67 7.18 -13.53
C PRO A 308 -5.25 6.75 -13.88
N GLU A 309 -4.92 5.47 -13.66
CA GLU A 309 -3.58 4.95 -13.92
C GLU A 309 -3.33 4.69 -15.42
N ILE A 310 -4.38 4.41 -16.21
CA ILE A 310 -4.28 4.36 -17.68
C ILE A 310 -3.93 5.75 -18.24
N VAL A 311 -4.59 6.79 -17.73
CA VAL A 311 -4.26 8.18 -18.09
C VAL A 311 -2.82 8.50 -17.66
N ALA A 312 -2.46 8.16 -16.41
CA ALA A 312 -1.12 8.38 -15.89
C ALA A 312 -0.06 7.67 -16.74
N ARG A 313 -0.26 6.40 -17.12
CA ARG A 313 0.68 5.65 -17.97
C ARG A 313 1.02 6.40 -19.27
N THR A 314 0.00 6.93 -19.93
CA THR A 314 0.17 7.65 -21.20
C THR A 314 1.03 8.89 -20.99
N ILE A 315 0.79 9.63 -19.91
CA ILE A 315 1.50 10.85 -19.56
C ILE A 315 2.93 10.54 -19.06
N LEU A 316 3.13 9.43 -18.35
CA LEU A 316 4.42 8.99 -17.83
C LEU A 316 5.43 8.74 -18.97
N THR A 317 4.99 8.44 -20.20
CA THR A 317 5.89 8.37 -21.36
C THR A 317 6.54 9.72 -21.70
N ARG A 318 5.84 10.83 -21.42
CA ARG A 318 6.38 12.19 -21.57
C ARG A 318 7.26 12.54 -20.37
N VAL A 319 6.79 12.31 -19.15
CA VAL A 319 7.59 12.53 -17.91
C VAL A 319 8.93 11.78 -17.97
N SER A 320 8.91 10.53 -18.44
CA SER A 320 10.09 9.69 -18.60
C SER A 320 11.13 10.32 -19.53
N ARG A 321 10.70 10.95 -20.63
CA ARG A 321 11.57 11.65 -21.58
C ARG A 321 12.06 12.98 -21.02
N ASP A 322 11.14 13.77 -20.46
CA ASP A 322 11.42 15.13 -19.97
C ASP A 322 12.39 15.11 -18.77
N HIS A 323 12.38 14.04 -17.96
CA HIS A 323 13.22 13.87 -16.78
C HIS A 323 14.29 12.77 -16.92
N ASP A 324 14.43 12.16 -18.09
CA ASP A 324 15.34 11.04 -18.36
C ASP A 324 15.29 9.92 -17.28
N ILE A 325 14.08 9.59 -16.80
CA ILE A 325 13.84 8.51 -15.83
C ILE A 325 13.07 7.35 -16.49
N PRO A 326 13.64 6.14 -16.58
CA PRO A 326 12.92 4.99 -17.14
C PRO A 326 11.70 4.60 -16.30
N VAL A 327 10.57 4.34 -16.96
CA VAL A 327 9.31 3.92 -16.32
C VAL A 327 8.87 2.55 -16.85
N LEU A 328 8.56 1.61 -15.96
CA LEU A 328 7.95 0.31 -16.28
C LEU A 328 6.54 0.22 -15.69
N THR A 329 5.54 -0.11 -16.50
CA THR A 329 4.16 -0.27 -16.02
C THR A 329 3.72 -1.73 -15.98
N PHE A 330 3.10 -2.15 -14.87
CA PHE A 330 2.35 -3.40 -14.74
C PHE A 330 0.86 -3.10 -14.60
N PHE A 331 0.06 -3.64 -15.52
CA PHE A 331 -1.37 -3.82 -15.28
C PHE A 331 -1.58 -5.16 -14.60
N LEU A 332 -2.21 -5.13 -13.43
CA LEU A 332 -2.42 -6.27 -12.55
C LEU A 332 -3.90 -6.67 -12.60
N ASP A 333 -4.13 -7.97 -12.74
CA ASP A 333 -5.43 -8.62 -12.78
C ASP A 333 -5.32 -10.08 -12.28
N GLU A 334 -6.45 -10.80 -12.33
CA GLU A 334 -6.53 -12.20 -11.93
C GLU A 334 -5.68 -13.18 -12.77
N GLN A 335 -5.27 -12.79 -13.97
CA GLN A 335 -4.48 -13.63 -14.89
C GLN A 335 -2.97 -13.32 -14.80
N THR A 336 -2.58 -12.34 -14.00
CA THR A 336 -1.20 -11.90 -13.91
C THR A 336 -0.32 -12.99 -13.28
N GLY A 337 0.63 -13.50 -14.07
CA GLY A 337 1.54 -14.57 -13.65
C GLY A 337 2.87 -14.06 -13.08
N LYS A 338 3.30 -14.65 -11.95
CA LYS A 338 4.55 -14.26 -11.27
C LYS A 338 5.80 -14.40 -12.13
N ALA A 339 5.93 -15.50 -12.89
CA ALA A 339 7.10 -15.74 -13.74
C ALA A 339 7.30 -14.63 -14.78
N GLY A 340 6.22 -14.24 -15.48
CA GLY A 340 6.27 -13.18 -16.48
C GLY A 340 6.58 -11.80 -15.88
N MET A 341 6.09 -11.53 -14.66
CA MET A 341 6.46 -10.32 -13.92
C MET A 341 7.95 -10.32 -13.57
N THR A 342 8.47 -11.41 -13.00
CA THR A 342 9.88 -11.53 -12.61
C THR A 342 10.82 -11.28 -13.79
N THR A 343 10.59 -11.91 -14.95
CA THR A 343 11.45 -11.71 -16.13
C THR A 343 11.46 -10.27 -16.62
N ARG A 344 10.32 -9.56 -16.55
CA ARG A 344 10.24 -8.14 -16.90
C ARG A 344 10.99 -7.26 -15.90
N LEU A 345 10.95 -7.60 -14.62
CA LEU A 345 11.71 -6.90 -13.58
C LEU A 345 13.21 -7.11 -13.78
N GLU A 346 13.66 -8.33 -14.05
CA GLU A 346 15.07 -8.66 -14.35
C GLU A 346 15.58 -7.82 -15.53
N ALA A 347 14.85 -7.82 -16.65
CA ALA A 347 15.21 -7.03 -17.83
C ALA A 347 15.25 -5.51 -17.54
N PHE A 348 14.33 -5.01 -16.73
CA PHE A 348 14.30 -3.60 -16.34
C PHE A 348 15.48 -3.25 -15.44
N VAL A 349 15.77 -4.07 -14.44
CA VAL A 349 16.95 -3.91 -13.56
C VAL A 349 18.25 -3.89 -14.36
N ASP A 350 18.41 -4.81 -15.32
CA ASP A 350 19.58 -4.85 -16.20
C ASP A 350 19.72 -3.56 -17.03
N LEU A 351 18.62 -3.03 -17.56
CA LEU A 351 18.59 -1.77 -18.29
C LEU A 351 19.04 -0.60 -17.40
N LEU A 352 18.52 -0.52 -16.17
CA LEU A 352 18.88 0.51 -15.20
C LEU A 352 20.36 0.44 -14.82
N SER A 353 20.87 -0.77 -14.52
CA SER A 353 22.28 -0.99 -14.19
C SER A 353 23.20 -0.54 -15.34
N ARG A 354 22.86 -0.85 -16.59
CA ARG A 354 23.64 -0.41 -17.76
C ARG A 354 23.66 1.10 -17.90
N LYS A 355 22.50 1.75 -17.75
CA LYS A 355 22.37 3.22 -17.79
C LYS A 355 23.24 3.88 -16.72
N LYS A 356 23.15 3.42 -15.46
CA LYS A 356 23.92 3.94 -14.33
C LYS A 356 25.43 3.84 -14.54
N ARG A 357 25.90 2.70 -15.06
CA ARG A 357 27.32 2.47 -15.38
C ARG A 357 27.81 3.35 -16.54
N ALA A 358 26.99 3.56 -17.56
CA ALA A 358 27.31 4.44 -18.67
C ALA A 358 27.46 5.90 -18.20
N SER A 359 26.51 6.41 -17.40
CA SER A 359 26.59 7.78 -16.86
C SER A 359 27.82 8.00 -15.98
N ARG A 360 28.19 7.01 -15.13
CA ARG A 360 29.41 7.10 -14.32
C ARG A 360 30.68 7.19 -15.17
N ARG A 361 30.78 6.39 -16.24
CA ARG A 361 31.93 6.41 -17.17
C ARG A 361 32.11 7.77 -17.84
N ILE A 362 31.03 8.44 -18.23
CA ILE A 362 31.09 9.78 -18.82
C ILE A 362 31.69 10.77 -17.82
N VAL A 363 31.20 10.77 -16.56
CA VAL A 363 31.70 11.68 -15.51
C VAL A 363 33.18 11.45 -15.20
N THR A 364 33.67 10.20 -15.23
CA THR A 364 35.10 9.91 -14.96
C THR A 364 36.04 10.29 -16.09
N LEU A 365 35.53 10.48 -17.32
CA LEU A 365 36.33 10.87 -18.48
C LEU A 365 36.37 12.38 -18.70
N THR A 366 35.47 13.14 -18.06
CA THR A 366 35.33 14.60 -18.23
C THR A 366 35.76 15.41 -17.00
N GLY A 367 36.14 14.75 -15.91
CA GLY A 367 36.73 15.36 -14.71
C GLY A 367 38.19 14.94 -14.60
#